data_AF-A0AAD4GWD5-F1
#
_entry.id   AF-A0AAD4GWD5-F1
#
_cell.length_a   1.000
_cell.length_b   1.000
_cell.length_c   1.000
_cell.angle_alpha   90.00
_cell.angle_beta   90.00
_cell.angle_gamma   90.00
#
_symmetry.space_group_name_H-M   'P 1'
#
loop_
_entity.id
_entity.type
_entity.pdbx_description
1 polymer ?
#
loop_
_entity_poly.entity_id
_entity_poly.type
_entity_poly.pdbx_seq_one_letter_code
_entity_poly.pdbx_strand_id
1 'polypeptide(L)' 'MKFFTFFLLLATTALAIEATECQKNDDLCERDTDCCSTKCQPVADKGFCIEVAG' A
#
# COMPACT_ATOMS: atom_id res chain seq x y z
N MET A 1 28.38 11.48 -37.35
CA MET A 1 28.47 10.40 -36.34
C MET A 1 27.46 10.73 -35.26
N LYS A 2 26.24 10.20 -35.41
CA LYS A 2 25.00 10.65 -34.77
C LYS A 2 24.67 9.73 -33.58
N PHE A 3 25.69 9.47 -32.75
CA PHE A 3 25.67 8.42 -31.72
C PHE A 3 25.36 8.95 -30.31
N PHE A 4 25.46 10.26 -30.07
CA PHE A 4 25.33 10.83 -28.71
C PHE A 4 23.90 11.01 -28.21
N THR A 5 22.90 10.98 -29.10
CA THR A 5 21.49 11.19 -28.72
C THR A 5 20.77 9.93 -28.25
N PHE A 6 21.37 8.75 -28.37
CA PHE A 6 20.72 7.49 -27.96
C PHE A 6 20.81 7.24 -26.45
N PHE A 7 21.77 7.88 -25.75
CA PHE A 7 22.02 7.68 -24.32
C PHE A 7 21.10 8.48 -23.38
N LEU A 8 20.34 9.46 -23.90
CA LEU A 8 19.47 10.33 -23.10
C LEU A 8 18.03 9.79 -22.93
N LEU A 9 17.69 8.67 -23.57
CA LEU A 9 16.35 8.07 -23.50
C LEU A 9 16.19 7.01 -22.41
N LEU A 10 17.25 6.72 -21.64
CA LEU A 10 17.15 5.98 -20.38
C LEU A 10 16.68 6.91 -19.25
N ALA A 11 15.60 7.66 -19.51
CA ALA A 11 14.81 8.28 -18.47
C ALA A 11 14.12 7.13 -17.72
N THR A 12 14.82 6.59 -16.72
CA THR A 12 14.31 5.62 -15.78
C THR A 12 13.11 6.24 -15.08
N THR A 13 11.92 5.95 -15.58
CA THR A 13 10.67 6.23 -14.90
C THR A 13 10.67 5.37 -13.63
N ALA A 14 11.08 5.95 -12.51
CA ALA A 14 10.81 5.39 -11.20
C ALA A 14 9.28 5.40 -11.07
N LEU A 15 8.65 4.26 -11.37
CA LEU A 15 7.27 4.03 -10.96
C LEU A 15 7.30 4.15 -9.43
N ALA A 16 6.74 5.25 -8.92
CA ALA A 16 6.29 5.31 -7.54
C ALA A 16 5.17 4.28 -7.44
N ILE A 17 5.56 3.03 -7.18
CA ILE A 17 4.64 2.02 -6.70
C ILE A 17 4.25 2.56 -5.34
N GLU A 18 3.12 3.25 -5.29
CA GLU A 18 2.40 3.53 -4.05
C GLU A 18 2.06 2.15 -3.48
N ALA A 19 3.01 1.54 -2.79
CA ALA A 19 2.75 0.40 -1.94
C ALA A 19 1.83 0.95 -0.87
N THR A 20 0.52 0.82 -1.09
CA THR A 20 -0.47 0.96 -0.03
C THR A 20 -0.14 -0.17 0.93
N GLU A 21 0.78 0.10 1.86
CA GLU A 21 1.08 -0.80 2.96
C GLU A 21 -0.24 -1.02 3.68
N CYS A 22 -0.65 -2.28 3.79
CA CYS A 22 -1.84 -2.63 4.53
C CYS A 22 -1.68 -2.21 6.00
N GLN A 23 -2.80 -1.91 6.65
CA GLN A 23 -2.84 -1.47 8.02
C GLN A 23 -2.54 -2.63 8.97
N LYS A 24 -1.73 -2.36 9.99
CA LYS A 24 -1.32 -3.33 11.01
C LYS A 24 -2.42 -3.49 12.05
N ASN A 25 -2.28 -4.47 12.93
CA ASN A 25 -3.25 -4.64 14.01
C ASN A 25 -3.29 -3.37 14.89
N ASP A 26 -4.49 -3.06 15.39
CA ASP A 26 -4.85 -1.85 16.13
C ASP A 26 -4.80 -0.54 15.32
N ASP A 27 -4.45 -0.57 14.03
CA ASP A 27 -4.60 0.60 13.14
C ASP A 27 -6.07 0.83 12.76
N LEU A 28 -6.41 2.08 12.45
CA LEU A 28 -7.75 2.49 12.06
C LEU A 28 -8.08 2.05 10.64
N CYS A 29 -9.19 1.35 10.46
CA CYS A 29 -9.66 0.87 9.15
C CYS A 29 -11.09 1.34 8.86
N GLU A 30 -11.41 1.43 7.57
CA GLU A 30 -12.79 1.65 7.10
C GLU A 30 -13.38 0.38 6.49
N ARG A 31 -12.53 -0.49 5.91
CA ARG A 31 -12.91 -1.76 5.27
C ARG A 31 -11.94 -2.87 5.66
N ASP A 32 -12.44 -4.10 5.61
CA ASP A 32 -11.66 -5.32 5.84
C ASP A 32 -10.38 -5.37 5.00
N THR A 33 -10.43 -4.91 3.74
CA THR A 33 -9.30 -4.92 2.80
C THR A 33 -8.19 -3.93 3.14
N ASP A 34 -8.46 -2.98 4.04
CA ASP A 34 -7.44 -2.01 4.47
C ASP A 34 -6.44 -2.68 5.42
N CYS A 35 -6.88 -3.71 6.17
CA CYS A 35 -6.09 -4.44 7.15
C CYS A 35 -5.29 -5.58 6.51
N CYS A 36 -4.04 -5.80 6.96
CA CYS A 36 -3.24 -6.95 6.54
C CYS A 36 -3.89 -8.29 6.93
N SER A 37 -4.61 -8.31 8.05
CA SER A 37 -5.39 -9.46 8.52
C SER A 37 -6.69 -9.68 7.75
N THR A 38 -7.03 -8.78 6.83
CA THR A 38 -8.31 -8.71 6.10
C THR A 38 -9.53 -8.58 7.02
N LYS A 39 -9.33 -8.06 8.25
CA LYS A 39 -10.39 -7.88 9.25
C LYS A 39 -10.34 -6.52 9.92
N CYS A 40 -11.40 -5.76 9.67
CA CYS A 40 -11.70 -4.48 10.29
C CYS A 40 -12.84 -4.64 11.28
N GLN A 41 -12.53 -4.60 12.58
CA GLN A 41 -13.51 -4.74 13.64
C GLN A 41 -14.04 -3.36 14.08
N PRO A 42 -15.36 -3.11 14.00
CA PRO A 42 -15.94 -1.88 14.52
C PRO A 42 -15.94 -1.90 16.07
N VAL A 43 -15.40 -0.83 16.66
CA VAL A 43 -15.39 -0.56 18.11
C VAL A 43 -15.94 0.85 18.32
N ALA A 44 -17.15 0.94 18.89
CA ALA A 44 -17.93 2.18 18.98
C ALA A 44 -18.14 2.82 17.59
N ASP A 45 -17.59 4.02 17.35
CA ASP A 45 -17.74 4.78 16.10
C ASP A 45 -16.55 4.64 15.14
N LYS A 46 -15.58 3.77 15.43
CA LYS A 46 -14.36 3.59 14.62
C LYS A 46 -14.10 2.11 14.32
N GLY A 47 -13.44 1.82 13.20
CA GLY A 47 -12.96 0.48 12.87
C GLY A 47 -11.48 0.31 13.23
N PHE A 48 -11.10 -0.87 13.72
CA PHE A 48 -9.71 -1.23 14.02
C PHE A 48 -9.33 -2.57 13.39
N CYS A 49 -8.12 -2.65 12.83
CA CYS A 49 -7.59 -3.90 12.31
C CYS A 49 -7.28 -4.87 13.44
N ILE A 50 -7.71 -6.12 13.32
CA ILE A 50 -7.51 -7.14 14.36
C ILE A 50 -6.84 -8.40 13.82
N GLU A 51 -6.15 -9.15 14.69
CA GLU A 51 -5.68 -10.49 14.35
C GLU A 51 -6.83 -11.49 14.33
N VAL A 52 -6.87 -12.34 13.31
CA VAL A 52 -7.78 -13.49 13.28
C VAL A 52 -7.08 -14.66 13.95
N ALA A 53 -7.37 -14.89 15.22
CA ALA A 53 -7.02 -16.15 15.87
C ALA A 53 -7.86 -17.26 15.21
N GLY A 54 -7.21 -18.05 14.36
CA GLY A 54 -7.81 -19.22 13.70
C GLY A 54 -8.12 -20.36 14.66
#